data_AF-A0A662XT06-F1
#
_entry.id   AF-A0A662XT06-F1
#
_cell.length_a   1.000
_cell.length_b   1.000
_cell.length_c   1.000
_cell.angle_alpha   90.00
_cell.angle_beta   90.00
_cell.angle_gamma   90.00
#
_symmetry.space_group_name_H-M   'P 1'
#
loop_
_entity.id
_entity.type
_entity.pdbx_description
1 polymer ?
#
loop_
_entity_poly.entity_id
_entity_poly.type
_entity_poly.pdbx_seq_one_letter_code
_entity_poly.pdbx_strand_id
1 'polypeptide(L)'
;MGLEGLMGQVERMGAGVGVAVVVMYALWTWQQAVLGAGSKRLQDFRLVRVLKTTDTELALLGNFASDWKKKAAVVVIQTAPLNAGSLAQLLAGLSLHEILLNDIYSTYQGDVPRDIKPFKINVIYPATEGHVRKHTDQKFHMVVETKEAYRKITKPHIESIPAEKLEWVYNILGHEVERIIFEDPHPRTGFVLLPDFKWSDPSNVESLYCLAIVHDRSLRSLRDLNGSHLKLLRNIRNASLEVLSEKFGVRASSVRMYVHYQPTYYHLHVHFSHVKMIH
;
A
#
# COMPACT_ATOMS: atom_id res chain seq x y z
N MET A 1 -25.83 71.03 10.12
CA MET A 1 -25.31 69.80 10.75
C MET A 1 -26.37 68.70 10.62
N GLY A 2 -26.45 67.86 9.60
CA GLY A 2 -25.70 67.71 8.36
C GLY A 2 -26.11 66.35 7.78
N LEU A 3 -26.91 66.36 6.69
CA LEU A 3 -27.32 65.15 5.93
C LEU A 3 -26.11 64.29 5.51
N GLU A 4 -24.92 64.89 5.43
CA GLU A 4 -23.63 64.23 5.20
C GLU A 4 -23.25 63.22 6.30
N GLY A 5 -23.65 63.44 7.56
CA GLY A 5 -23.35 62.53 8.67
C GLY A 5 -24.21 61.25 8.66
N LEU A 6 -25.43 61.33 8.15
CA LEU A 6 -26.36 60.19 8.06
C LEU A 6 -26.01 59.30 6.85
N MET A 7 -25.65 59.91 5.71
CA MET A 7 -25.12 59.19 4.55
C MET A 7 -23.83 58.42 4.89
N GLY A 8 -22.90 59.04 5.62
CA GLY A 8 -21.66 58.37 6.04
C GLY A 8 -21.86 57.19 7.01
N GLN A 9 -22.94 57.18 7.81
CA GLN A 9 -23.28 56.03 8.66
C GLN A 9 -23.95 54.89 7.88
N VAL A 10 -24.82 55.21 6.92
CA VAL A 10 -25.45 54.22 6.04
C VAL A 10 -24.43 53.57 5.10
N GLU A 11 -23.48 54.33 4.56
CA GLU A 11 -22.37 53.78 3.77
C GLU A 11 -21.44 52.88 4.61
N ARG A 12 -21.14 53.26 5.86
CA ARG A 12 -20.33 52.42 6.76
C ARG A 12 -21.05 51.14 7.19
N MET A 13 -22.37 51.18 7.42
CA MET A 13 -23.17 49.97 7.67
C MET A 13 -23.29 49.09 6.43
N GLY A 14 -23.51 49.67 5.24
CA GLY A 14 -23.56 48.95 3.97
C GLY A 14 -22.21 48.30 3.62
N ALA A 15 -21.10 48.99 3.90
CA ALA A 15 -19.75 48.45 3.76
C ALA A 15 -19.48 47.32 4.75
N GLY A 16 -19.91 47.45 6.02
CA GLY A 16 -19.75 46.41 7.04
C GLY A 16 -20.54 45.13 6.72
N VAL A 17 -21.77 45.26 6.23
CA VAL A 17 -22.60 44.12 5.78
C VAL A 17 -22.04 43.51 4.48
N GLY A 18 -21.59 44.33 3.53
CA GLY A 18 -20.95 43.87 2.30
C GLY A 18 -19.68 43.06 2.56
N VAL A 19 -18.82 43.53 3.46
CA VAL A 19 -17.60 42.82 3.86
C VAL A 19 -17.94 41.52 4.59
N ALA A 20 -18.94 41.51 5.48
CA ALA A 20 -19.36 40.29 6.17
C ALA A 20 -19.90 39.22 5.21
N VAL A 21 -20.69 39.59 4.20
CA VAL A 21 -21.20 38.67 3.16
C VAL A 21 -20.06 38.15 2.29
N VAL A 22 -19.10 39.00 1.91
CA VAL A 22 -17.91 38.58 1.14
C VAL A 22 -17.03 37.64 1.95
N VAL A 23 -16.83 37.90 3.24
CA VAL A 23 -16.05 37.02 4.14
C VAL A 23 -16.78 35.70 4.38
N MET A 24 -18.10 35.69 4.58
CA MET A 24 -18.86 34.44 4.71
C MET A 24 -18.90 33.65 3.40
N TYR A 25 -18.99 34.31 2.24
CA TYR A 25 -18.90 33.65 0.95
C TYR A 25 -17.48 33.12 0.68
N ALA A 26 -16.44 33.88 1.04
CA ALA A 26 -15.04 33.44 0.99
C ALA A 26 -14.77 32.27 1.93
N LEU A 27 -15.33 32.28 3.15
CA LEU A 27 -15.25 31.17 4.10
C LEU A 27 -16.05 29.97 3.61
N TRP A 28 -17.24 30.15 3.04
CA TRP A 28 -18.04 29.06 2.47
C TRP A 28 -17.37 28.45 1.25
N THR A 29 -16.83 29.27 0.34
CA THR A 29 -16.06 28.80 -0.83
C THR A 29 -14.73 28.18 -0.43
N TRP A 30 -14.04 28.70 0.60
CA TRP A 30 -12.84 28.09 1.17
C TRP A 30 -13.16 26.77 1.88
N GLN A 31 -14.26 26.70 2.63
CA GLN A 31 -14.73 25.48 3.27
C GLN A 31 -15.18 24.44 2.24
N GLN A 32 -15.83 24.87 1.14
CA GLN A 32 -16.15 24.03 -0.02
C GLN A 32 -14.89 23.65 -0.82
N ALA A 33 -13.84 24.46 -0.86
CA ALA A 33 -12.57 24.12 -1.49
C ALA A 33 -11.74 23.15 -0.62
N VAL A 34 -11.74 23.35 0.70
CA VAL A 34 -11.08 22.47 1.69
C VAL A 34 -11.81 21.14 1.81
N LEU A 35 -13.15 21.11 1.76
CA LEU A 35 -13.95 19.89 1.74
C LEU A 35 -14.05 19.26 0.33
N GLY A 36 -13.97 20.07 -0.73
CA GLY A 36 -14.14 19.65 -2.13
C GLY A 36 -12.86 19.22 -2.85
N ALA A 37 -11.68 19.52 -2.29
CA ALA A 37 -10.40 19.07 -2.85
C ALA A 37 -9.89 17.73 -2.29
N GLY A 38 -10.57 17.12 -1.31
CA GLY A 38 -9.96 16.04 -0.51
C GLY A 38 -10.75 14.76 -0.28
N SER A 39 -12.07 14.71 -0.44
CA SER A 39 -12.82 13.49 -0.14
C SER A 39 -13.96 13.26 -1.13
N LYS A 40 -13.67 12.48 -2.18
CA LYS A 40 -14.72 11.90 -3.01
C LYS A 40 -15.62 11.02 -2.16
N ARG A 41 -16.87 11.42 -1.98
CA ARG A 41 -17.85 10.66 -1.20
C ARG A 41 -18.14 9.35 -1.93
N LEU A 42 -17.95 8.22 -1.23
CA LEU A 42 -18.30 6.89 -1.78
C LEU A 42 -19.78 6.77 -2.14
N GLN A 43 -20.65 7.60 -1.55
CA GLN A 43 -22.07 7.70 -1.90
C GLN A 43 -22.29 8.11 -3.37
N ASP A 44 -21.35 8.84 -3.96
CA ASP A 44 -21.41 9.27 -5.37
C ASP A 44 -20.82 8.22 -6.33
N PHE A 45 -20.30 7.11 -5.82
CA PHE A 45 -19.64 6.09 -6.63
C PHE A 45 -20.67 5.29 -7.41
N ARG A 46 -20.52 5.31 -8.74
CA ARG A 46 -21.31 4.49 -9.66
C ARG A 46 -20.47 3.28 -10.08
N LEU A 47 -20.92 2.10 -9.63
CA LEU A 47 -20.31 0.85 -10.00
C LEU A 47 -20.44 0.63 -11.52
N VAL A 48 -19.33 0.29 -12.15
CA VAL A 48 -19.27 -0.15 -13.55
C VAL A 48 -19.11 -1.67 -13.61
N ARG A 49 -18.18 -2.25 -12.83
CA ARG A 49 -18.07 -3.71 -12.65
C ARG A 49 -17.33 -4.07 -11.37
N VAL A 50 -17.55 -5.31 -10.92
CA VAL A 50 -16.69 -5.96 -9.93
C VAL A 50 -15.40 -6.40 -10.62
N LEU A 51 -14.26 -6.09 -10.01
CA LEU A 51 -12.94 -6.47 -10.49
C LEU A 51 -12.46 -7.78 -9.86
N LYS A 52 -12.63 -7.94 -8.55
CA LYS A 52 -12.17 -9.10 -7.78
C LYS A 52 -13.03 -9.31 -6.55
N THR A 53 -13.30 -10.57 -6.22
CA THR A 53 -13.97 -10.98 -4.98
C THR A 53 -13.21 -12.14 -4.36
N THR A 54 -12.88 -12.01 -3.07
CA THR A 54 -12.29 -13.04 -2.22
C THR A 54 -12.95 -12.99 -0.86
N ASP A 55 -12.61 -13.89 0.05
CA ASP A 55 -13.19 -13.93 1.40
C ASP A 55 -12.90 -12.65 2.21
N THR A 56 -11.80 -11.95 1.92
CA THR A 56 -11.34 -10.77 2.70
C THR A 56 -11.23 -9.48 1.89
N GLU A 57 -11.43 -9.52 0.58
CA GLU A 57 -11.27 -8.36 -0.31
C GLU A 57 -12.30 -8.33 -1.44
N LEU A 58 -12.88 -7.16 -1.67
CA LEU A 58 -13.75 -6.81 -2.79
C LEU A 58 -13.18 -5.58 -3.52
N ALA A 59 -12.84 -5.73 -4.79
CA ALA A 59 -12.36 -4.64 -5.64
C ALA A 59 -13.38 -4.28 -6.73
N LEU A 60 -13.63 -2.98 -6.90
CA LEU A 60 -14.70 -2.44 -7.74
C LEU A 60 -14.14 -1.39 -8.70
N LEU A 61 -14.58 -1.40 -9.94
CA LEU A 61 -14.35 -0.34 -10.92
C LEU A 61 -15.60 0.50 -11.05
N GLY A 62 -15.42 1.82 -11.03
CA GLY A 62 -16.52 2.74 -11.25
C GLY A 62 -16.04 4.13 -11.63
N ASN A 63 -16.94 5.09 -11.47
CA ASN A 63 -16.68 6.52 -11.59
C ASN A 63 -17.51 7.27 -10.53
N PHE A 64 -17.18 8.52 -10.29
CA PHE A 64 -17.94 9.35 -9.35
C PHE A 64 -18.92 10.22 -10.13
N ALA A 65 -20.19 10.26 -9.71
CA ALA A 65 -21.22 11.08 -10.35
C ALA A 65 -20.87 12.58 -10.33
N SER A 66 -20.13 13.01 -9.31
CA SER A 66 -19.61 14.38 -9.16
C SER A 66 -18.46 14.72 -10.13
N ASP A 67 -17.86 13.73 -10.81
CA ASP A 67 -16.84 13.97 -11.83
C ASP A 67 -17.43 13.98 -13.24
N TRP A 68 -17.57 15.17 -13.80
CA TRP A 68 -18.06 15.38 -15.17
C TRP A 68 -17.18 14.72 -16.24
N LYS A 69 -15.89 14.52 -15.97
CA LYS A 69 -14.96 13.82 -16.88
C LYS A 69 -15.12 12.29 -16.81
N LYS A 70 -15.93 11.78 -15.88
CA LYS A 70 -16.17 10.34 -15.62
C LYS A 70 -14.88 9.53 -15.57
N LYS A 71 -13.81 10.08 -14.97
CA LYS A 71 -12.54 9.38 -14.84
C LYS A 71 -12.74 8.11 -14.01
N ALA A 72 -12.03 7.06 -14.38
CA ALA A 72 -12.10 5.78 -13.68
C ALA A 72 -11.67 5.93 -12.22
N ALA A 73 -12.30 5.14 -11.35
CA ALA A 73 -11.97 4.99 -9.95
C ALA A 73 -11.97 3.49 -9.61
N VAL A 74 -10.98 3.06 -8.83
CA VAL A 74 -10.98 1.72 -8.23
C VAL A 74 -11.22 1.86 -6.74
N VAL A 75 -12.21 1.14 -6.22
CA VAL A 75 -12.51 1.06 -4.79
C VAL A 75 -12.19 -0.34 -4.32
N VAL A 76 -11.34 -0.47 -3.30
CA VAL A 76 -10.94 -1.75 -2.71
C VAL A 76 -11.41 -1.76 -1.25
N ILE A 77 -12.27 -2.70 -0.92
CA ILE A 77 -12.82 -2.93 0.42
C ILE A 77 -12.17 -4.19 0.96
N GLN A 78 -11.52 -4.10 2.12
CA GLN A 78 -10.85 -5.22 2.77
C GLN A 78 -11.33 -5.36 4.22
N THR A 79 -11.41 -6.58 4.73
CA THR A 79 -11.64 -6.80 6.17
C THR A 79 -10.47 -6.25 6.98
N ALA A 80 -10.77 -5.48 8.03
CA ALA A 80 -9.76 -4.94 8.92
C ALA A 80 -9.22 -6.04 9.86
N PRO A 81 -7.91 -6.02 10.20
CA PRO A 81 -7.37 -6.92 11.22
C PRO A 81 -8.07 -6.72 12.57
N LEU A 82 -8.38 -7.80 13.27
CA LEU A 82 -8.91 -7.74 14.62
C LEU A 82 -7.83 -7.29 15.59
N ASN A 83 -8.13 -6.28 16.43
CA ASN A 83 -7.23 -5.81 17.47
C ASN A 83 -7.63 -6.45 18.81
N ALA A 84 -6.69 -7.17 19.42
CA ALA A 84 -6.90 -7.81 20.72
C ALA A 84 -7.16 -6.81 21.87
N GLY A 85 -6.67 -5.57 21.76
CA GLY A 85 -6.79 -4.54 22.79
C GLY A 85 -8.23 -4.08 23.08
N SER A 86 -9.19 -4.37 22.21
CA SER A 86 -10.59 -3.98 22.36
C SER A 86 -11.57 -5.17 22.41
N LEU A 87 -11.05 -6.39 22.66
CA LEU A 87 -11.84 -7.62 22.63
C LEU A 87 -13.03 -7.61 23.60
N ALA A 88 -12.84 -7.10 24.82
CA ALA A 88 -13.91 -7.09 25.82
C ALA A 88 -15.11 -6.24 25.38
N GLN A 89 -14.85 -5.06 24.81
CA GLN A 89 -15.88 -4.16 24.27
C GLN A 89 -16.53 -4.74 23.02
N LEU A 90 -15.73 -5.36 22.13
CA LEU A 90 -16.24 -6.05 20.95
C LEU A 90 -17.21 -7.16 21.37
N LEU A 91 -16.78 -8.09 22.24
CA LEU A 91 -17.59 -9.22 22.69
C LEU A 91 -18.86 -8.77 23.41
N ALA A 92 -18.80 -7.70 24.21
CA ALA A 92 -19.98 -7.17 24.90
C ALA A 92 -20.99 -6.50 23.95
N GLY A 93 -20.52 -5.96 22.82
CA GLY A 93 -21.37 -5.27 21.84
C GLY A 93 -21.87 -6.14 20.69
N LEU A 94 -21.29 -7.32 20.46
CA LEU A 94 -21.67 -8.21 19.36
C LEU A 94 -23.11 -8.70 19.54
N SER A 95 -23.93 -8.49 18.51
CA SER A 95 -25.20 -9.20 18.37
C SER A 95 -24.94 -10.46 17.56
N LEU A 96 -25.24 -11.63 18.13
CA LEU A 96 -24.94 -12.92 17.50
C LEU A 96 -26.23 -13.58 16.98
N HIS A 97 -26.16 -14.03 15.73
CA HIS A 97 -27.19 -14.85 15.09
C HIS A 97 -26.65 -16.26 14.95
N GLU A 98 -27.33 -17.22 15.52
CA GLU A 98 -26.89 -18.61 15.52
C GLU A 98 -26.99 -19.24 14.12
N ILE A 99 -25.94 -19.94 13.72
CA ILE A 99 -25.89 -20.73 12.47
C ILE A 99 -25.93 -22.23 12.80
N LEU A 100 -25.13 -22.66 13.79
CA LEU A 100 -24.98 -24.07 14.16
C LEU A 100 -24.81 -24.19 15.67
N LEU A 101 -25.51 -25.15 16.26
CA LEU A 101 -25.23 -25.66 17.60
C LEU A 101 -25.05 -27.19 17.55
N ASN A 102 -23.96 -27.66 18.13
CA ASN A 102 -23.82 -29.04 18.56
C ASN A 102 -23.34 -29.09 20.04
N ASP A 103 -22.83 -30.22 20.49
CA ASP A 103 -22.47 -30.47 21.89
C ASP A 103 -21.35 -29.57 22.42
N ILE A 104 -20.34 -29.26 21.60
CA ILE A 104 -19.18 -28.43 22.00
C ILE A 104 -18.80 -27.34 20.98
N TYR A 105 -19.45 -27.28 19.82
CA TYR A 105 -19.23 -26.29 18.78
C TYR A 105 -20.50 -25.50 18.50
N SER A 106 -20.36 -24.18 18.57
CA SER A 106 -21.38 -23.21 18.23
C SER A 106 -20.81 -22.24 17.20
N THR A 107 -21.53 -22.05 16.10
CA THR A 107 -21.17 -21.09 15.05
C THR A 107 -22.20 -19.99 15.01
N TYR A 108 -21.74 -18.74 15.04
CA TYR A 108 -22.60 -17.55 15.00
C TYR A 108 -22.16 -16.61 13.87
N GLN A 109 -23.11 -15.86 13.32
CA GLN A 109 -22.88 -14.65 12.55
C GLN A 109 -23.04 -13.45 13.46
N GLY A 110 -21.99 -12.63 13.60
CA GLY A 110 -22.01 -11.46 14.47
C GLY A 110 -22.23 -10.16 13.70
N ASP A 111 -23.13 -9.31 14.19
CA ASP A 111 -23.21 -7.90 13.77
C ASP A 111 -22.18 -7.09 14.54
N VAL A 112 -21.32 -6.38 13.79
CA VAL A 112 -20.23 -5.59 14.36
C VAL A 112 -20.77 -4.25 14.89
N PRO A 113 -20.46 -3.88 16.15
CA PRO A 113 -20.81 -2.57 16.72
C PRO A 113 -20.30 -1.39 15.88
N ARG A 114 -21.02 -0.26 15.90
CA ARG A 114 -20.72 0.93 15.06
C ARG A 114 -19.38 1.59 15.37
N ASP A 115 -18.89 1.46 16.59
CA ASP A 115 -17.61 1.96 17.07
C ASP A 115 -16.41 1.15 16.57
N ILE A 116 -16.66 -0.07 16.09
CA ILE A 116 -15.66 -0.90 15.44
C ILE A 116 -15.68 -0.64 13.93
N LYS A 117 -14.48 -0.55 13.33
CA LYS A 117 -14.30 -0.33 11.89
C LYS A 117 -13.93 -1.66 11.23
N PRO A 118 -14.91 -2.47 10.77
CA PRO A 118 -14.64 -3.81 10.25
C PRO A 118 -13.98 -3.82 8.87
N PHE A 119 -13.97 -2.69 8.17
CA PHE A 119 -13.44 -2.60 6.81
C PHE A 119 -12.41 -1.48 6.68
N LYS A 120 -11.35 -1.76 5.93
CA LYS A 120 -10.44 -0.79 5.35
C LYS A 120 -10.86 -0.54 3.90
N ILE A 121 -11.12 0.72 3.55
CA ILE A 121 -11.52 1.11 2.20
C ILE A 121 -10.41 1.98 1.59
N ASN A 122 -9.88 1.55 0.44
CA ASN A 122 -8.92 2.33 -0.34
C ASN A 122 -9.56 2.78 -1.65
N VAL A 123 -9.37 4.04 -2.02
CA VAL A 123 -9.88 4.61 -3.27
C VAL A 123 -8.70 5.07 -4.12
N ILE A 124 -8.62 4.54 -5.34
CA ILE A 124 -7.63 4.95 -6.35
C ILE A 124 -8.35 5.79 -7.38
N TYR A 125 -8.01 7.09 -7.43
CA TYR A 125 -8.60 8.02 -8.38
C TYR A 125 -7.61 9.16 -8.74
N PRO A 126 -7.47 9.51 -10.04
CA PRO A 126 -7.99 8.78 -11.19
C PRO A 126 -7.25 7.45 -11.39
N ALA A 127 -8.00 6.39 -11.64
CA ALA A 127 -7.44 5.08 -11.94
C ALA A 127 -6.97 5.00 -13.40
N THR A 128 -5.79 4.44 -13.62
CA THR A 128 -5.27 4.11 -14.96
C THR A 128 -5.66 2.67 -15.31
N GLU A 129 -5.53 2.27 -16.57
CA GLU A 129 -5.69 0.87 -17.00
C GLU A 129 -4.77 -0.09 -16.22
N GLY A 130 -3.59 0.38 -15.83
CA GLY A 130 -2.68 -0.38 -14.97
C GLY A 130 -3.26 -0.65 -13.58
N HIS A 131 -3.89 0.35 -12.95
CA HIS A 131 -4.57 0.18 -11.67
C HIS A 131 -5.75 -0.79 -11.80
N VAL A 132 -6.57 -0.65 -12.84
CA VAL A 132 -7.70 -1.56 -13.08
C VAL A 132 -7.20 -3.00 -13.22
N ARG A 133 -6.19 -3.24 -14.06
CA ARG A 133 -5.62 -4.58 -14.28
C ARG A 133 -5.01 -5.18 -13.01
N LYS A 134 -4.37 -4.37 -12.17
CA LYS A 134 -3.78 -4.81 -10.89
C LYS A 134 -4.84 -5.33 -9.91
N HIS A 135 -6.02 -4.70 -9.89
CA HIS A 135 -7.11 -5.05 -8.98
C HIS A 135 -8.18 -5.96 -9.61
N THR A 136 -8.05 -6.29 -10.89
CA THR A 136 -8.86 -7.32 -11.56
C THR A 136 -8.39 -8.69 -11.13
N ASP A 137 -9.33 -9.59 -10.85
CA ASP A 137 -9.03 -10.98 -10.58
C ASP A 137 -8.26 -11.60 -11.74
N GLN A 138 -7.16 -12.27 -11.42
CA GLN A 138 -6.26 -12.83 -12.41
C GLN A 138 -6.37 -14.34 -12.38
N LYS A 139 -6.56 -14.96 -13.54
CA LYS A 139 -6.47 -16.41 -13.68
C LYS A 139 -5.01 -16.80 -13.68
N PHE A 140 -4.58 -17.44 -12.59
CA PHE A 140 -3.21 -17.93 -12.46
C PHE A 140 -3.08 -19.32 -13.08
N HIS A 141 -1.99 -19.54 -13.80
CA HIS A 141 -1.58 -20.84 -14.32
C HIS A 141 -0.16 -21.13 -13.84
N MET A 142 0.08 -22.37 -13.41
CA MET A 142 1.43 -22.82 -13.13
C MET A 142 2.16 -23.08 -14.45
N VAL A 143 3.36 -22.51 -14.60
CA VAL A 143 4.20 -22.71 -15.78
C VAL A 143 5.57 -23.22 -15.32
N VAL A 144 6.05 -24.27 -15.99
CA VAL A 144 7.41 -24.78 -15.80
C VAL A 144 8.29 -24.23 -16.92
N GLU A 145 9.10 -23.23 -16.59
CA GLU A 145 9.95 -22.56 -17.58
C GLU A 145 11.29 -23.28 -17.76
N THR A 146 11.53 -23.80 -18.98
CA THR A 146 12.83 -24.35 -19.36
C THR A 146 13.85 -23.24 -19.64
N LYS A 147 15.14 -23.59 -19.63
CA LYS A 147 16.21 -22.67 -20.04
C LYS A 147 16.01 -22.11 -21.45
N GLU A 148 15.49 -22.92 -22.36
CA GLU A 148 15.22 -22.50 -23.74
C GLU A 148 14.04 -21.53 -23.80
N ALA A 149 12.93 -21.81 -23.10
CA ALA A 149 11.79 -20.90 -22.99
C ALA A 149 12.21 -19.55 -22.40
N TYR A 150 13.01 -19.54 -21.33
CA TYR A 150 13.57 -18.32 -20.77
C TYR A 150 14.32 -17.51 -21.83
N ARG A 151 15.24 -18.15 -22.58
CA ARG A 151 16.06 -17.46 -23.58
C ARG A 151 15.25 -16.91 -24.75
N LYS A 152 14.24 -17.64 -25.22
CA LYS A 152 13.46 -17.30 -26.42
C LYS A 152 12.26 -16.39 -26.14
N ILE A 153 11.73 -16.40 -24.92
CA ILE A 153 10.44 -15.75 -24.59
C ILE A 153 10.62 -14.76 -23.44
N THR A 154 11.00 -15.26 -22.27
CA THR A 154 11.02 -14.45 -21.05
C THR A 154 12.11 -13.39 -21.06
N LYS A 155 13.33 -13.74 -21.47
CA LYS A 155 14.46 -12.80 -21.53
C LYS A 155 14.19 -11.64 -22.49
N PRO A 156 13.72 -11.87 -23.74
CA PRO A 156 13.29 -10.78 -24.61
C PRO A 156 12.20 -9.90 -23.99
N HIS A 157 11.23 -10.50 -23.28
CA HIS A 157 10.24 -9.72 -22.54
C HIS A 157 10.88 -8.84 -21.47
N ILE A 158 11.78 -9.39 -20.65
CA ILE A 158 12.51 -8.61 -19.62
C ILE A 158 13.28 -7.45 -20.25
N GLU A 159 13.96 -7.69 -21.37
CA GLU A 159 14.72 -6.68 -22.12
C GLU A 159 13.82 -5.60 -22.73
N SER A 160 12.55 -5.91 -23.03
CA SER A 160 11.56 -4.94 -23.50
C SER A 160 11.01 -4.03 -22.40
N ILE A 161 11.27 -4.33 -21.12
CA ILE A 161 10.78 -3.50 -20.01
C ILE A 161 11.60 -2.21 -19.96
N PRO A 162 10.94 -1.02 -20.00
CA PRO A 162 11.63 0.25 -19.93
C PRO A 162 12.41 0.43 -18.62
N ALA A 163 13.61 1.02 -18.70
CA ALA A 163 14.51 1.17 -17.56
C ALA A 163 13.97 2.11 -16.47
N GLU A 164 13.10 3.04 -16.83
CA GLU A 164 12.44 3.99 -15.94
C GLU A 164 11.59 3.27 -14.88
N LYS A 165 11.14 2.03 -15.16
CA LYS A 165 10.44 1.22 -14.15
C LYS A 165 11.31 0.81 -12.97
N LEU A 166 12.63 0.93 -13.08
CA LEU A 166 13.60 0.65 -12.02
C LEU A 166 14.16 1.93 -11.39
N GLU A 167 13.73 3.11 -11.81
CA GLU A 167 14.27 4.39 -11.30
C GLU A 167 14.17 4.49 -9.78
N TRP A 168 13.03 4.10 -9.20
CA TRP A 168 12.85 4.07 -7.75
C TRP A 168 13.87 3.16 -7.03
N VAL A 169 14.33 2.07 -7.65
CA VAL A 169 15.38 1.20 -7.09
C VAL A 169 16.71 1.94 -7.09
N TYR A 170 17.01 2.66 -8.18
CA TYR A 170 18.25 3.41 -8.30
C TYR A 170 18.29 4.61 -7.36
N ASN A 171 17.16 5.25 -7.09
CA ASN A 171 17.05 6.31 -6.09
C ASN A 171 17.36 5.78 -4.68
N ILE A 172 16.92 4.56 -4.35
CA ILE A 172 17.29 3.89 -3.09
C ILE A 172 18.80 3.65 -3.03
N LEU A 173 19.38 3.10 -4.10
CA LEU A 173 20.83 2.84 -4.18
C LEU A 173 21.68 4.12 -4.26
N GLY A 174 21.06 5.26 -4.60
CA GLY A 174 21.66 6.60 -4.59
C GLY A 174 21.44 7.38 -3.29
N HIS A 175 20.87 6.74 -2.26
CA HIS A 175 20.59 7.31 -0.92
C HIS A 175 19.59 8.47 -0.92
N GLU A 176 18.70 8.54 -1.91
CA GLU A 176 17.62 9.52 -1.95
C GLU A 176 16.45 9.14 -1.01
N VAL A 177 16.63 8.12 -0.16
CA VAL A 177 15.63 7.64 0.80
C VAL A 177 16.23 7.47 2.20
N GLU A 178 15.46 7.82 3.23
CA GLU A 178 15.95 7.87 4.63
C GLU A 178 15.84 6.56 5.42
N ARG A 179 15.35 5.46 4.82
CA ARG A 179 14.94 4.25 5.57
C ARG A 179 15.92 3.07 5.49
N ILE A 180 17.20 3.32 5.27
CA ILE A 180 18.21 2.24 5.17
C ILE A 180 18.54 1.69 6.57
N ILE A 181 18.44 0.37 6.74
CA ILE A 181 18.82 -0.33 7.97
C ILE A 181 20.34 -0.59 7.98
N PHE A 182 20.87 -1.04 6.85
CA PHE A 182 22.27 -1.39 6.66
C PHE A 182 22.65 -1.26 5.19
N GLU A 183 23.92 -0.97 4.93
CA GLU A 183 24.49 -0.99 3.59
C GLU A 183 25.93 -1.49 3.63
N ASP A 184 26.26 -2.35 2.67
CA ASP A 184 27.63 -2.58 2.22
C ASP A 184 27.76 -1.94 0.83
N PRO A 185 28.58 -0.90 0.65
CA PRO A 185 28.64 -0.14 -0.61
C PRO A 185 29.44 -0.85 -1.71
N HIS A 186 29.98 -2.06 -1.48
CA HIS A 186 30.80 -2.73 -2.47
C HIS A 186 30.01 -3.02 -3.77
N PRO A 187 30.46 -2.56 -4.95
CA PRO A 187 29.64 -2.53 -6.16
C PRO A 187 29.24 -3.92 -6.71
N ARG A 188 29.96 -4.98 -6.31
CA ARG A 188 29.72 -6.36 -6.79
C ARG A 188 29.26 -7.35 -5.71
N THR A 189 29.44 -6.99 -4.44
CA THR A 189 29.19 -7.92 -3.31
C THR A 189 28.41 -7.28 -2.18
N GLY A 190 28.16 -5.97 -2.28
CA GLY A 190 27.39 -5.19 -1.35
C GLY A 190 25.93 -5.05 -1.78
N PHE A 191 25.14 -4.50 -0.87
CA PHE A 191 23.70 -4.36 -0.98
C PHE A 191 23.19 -3.35 0.06
N VAL A 192 21.98 -2.86 -0.16
CA VAL A 192 21.21 -2.05 0.79
C VAL A 192 20.12 -2.92 1.41
N LEU A 193 20.02 -2.95 2.74
CA LEU A 193 18.93 -3.55 3.51
C LEU A 193 17.98 -2.46 3.99
N LEU A 194 16.68 -2.62 3.73
CA LEU A 194 15.66 -1.64 4.10
C LEU A 194 14.30 -2.32 4.43
N PRO A 195 13.41 -1.67 5.22
CA PRO A 195 12.05 -2.14 5.43
C PRO A 195 11.27 -2.18 4.12
N ASP A 196 10.49 -3.23 3.90
CA ASP A 196 9.45 -3.22 2.88
C ASP A 196 8.30 -2.32 3.33
N PHE A 197 7.55 -1.74 2.38
CA PHE A 197 6.39 -0.90 2.69
C PHE A 197 5.30 -1.64 3.49
N LYS A 198 5.29 -2.98 3.48
CA LYS A 198 4.39 -3.82 4.29
C LYS A 198 4.73 -3.83 5.77
N TRP A 199 5.95 -3.46 6.17
CA TRP A 199 6.36 -3.43 7.57
C TRP A 199 6.29 -1.99 8.10
N SER A 200 5.16 -1.67 8.74
CA SER A 200 4.86 -0.31 9.22
C SER A 200 5.20 -0.05 10.68
N ASP A 201 5.35 -1.11 11.48
CA ASP A 201 5.60 -1.00 12.92
C ASP A 201 6.82 -1.85 13.32
N PRO A 202 7.99 -1.20 13.47
CA PRO A 202 9.22 -1.89 13.88
C PRO A 202 9.15 -2.54 15.27
N SER A 203 8.22 -2.13 16.13
CA SER A 203 8.03 -2.75 17.45
C SER A 203 7.35 -4.11 17.35
N ASN A 204 6.55 -4.34 16.31
CA ASN A 204 5.96 -5.63 16.00
C ASN A 204 6.91 -6.47 15.13
N VAL A 205 7.88 -7.11 15.77
CA VAL A 205 8.87 -7.98 15.11
C VAL A 205 8.26 -9.16 14.37
N GLU A 206 7.07 -9.62 14.77
CA GLU A 206 6.39 -10.73 14.09
C GLU A 206 5.84 -10.33 12.72
N SER A 207 5.72 -9.02 12.49
CA SER A 207 5.35 -8.43 11.19
C SER A 207 6.55 -8.02 10.33
N LEU A 208 7.79 -8.36 10.76
CA LEU A 208 9.01 -7.97 10.08
C LEU A 208 8.99 -8.38 8.60
N TYR A 209 9.28 -7.40 7.75
CA TYR A 209 9.50 -7.57 6.32
C TYR A 209 10.55 -6.57 5.84
N CYS A 210 11.69 -7.06 5.35
CA CYS A 210 12.76 -6.27 4.75
C CYS A 210 13.12 -6.77 3.35
N LEU A 211 13.76 -5.89 2.58
CA LEU A 211 14.36 -6.19 1.29
C LEU A 211 15.86 -5.92 1.34
N ALA A 212 16.65 -6.80 0.76
CA ALA A 212 18.04 -6.55 0.41
C ALA A 212 18.15 -6.32 -1.10
N ILE A 213 18.57 -5.13 -1.53
CA ILE A 213 18.73 -4.73 -2.94
C ILE A 213 20.22 -4.66 -3.26
N VAL A 214 20.68 -5.43 -4.24
CA VAL A 214 22.10 -5.51 -4.58
C VAL A 214 22.59 -4.25 -5.32
N HIS A 215 23.86 -3.85 -5.17
CA HIS A 215 24.40 -2.74 -5.97
C HIS A 215 24.64 -3.11 -7.44
N ASP A 216 24.91 -4.40 -7.72
CA ASP A 216 25.21 -4.88 -9.07
C ASP A 216 23.96 -4.84 -9.97
N ARG A 217 23.84 -3.78 -10.77
CA ARG A 217 22.71 -3.54 -11.69
C ARG A 217 22.62 -4.55 -12.84
N SER A 218 23.65 -5.39 -13.04
CA SER A 218 23.61 -6.42 -14.08
C SER A 218 22.75 -7.63 -13.69
N LEU A 219 22.47 -7.81 -12.38
CA LEU A 219 21.69 -8.93 -11.87
C LEU A 219 20.20 -8.59 -11.87
N ARG A 220 19.43 -9.25 -12.73
CA ARG A 220 17.99 -9.00 -12.90
C ARG A 220 17.13 -10.00 -12.14
N SER A 221 17.56 -11.26 -12.05
CA SER A 221 16.78 -12.33 -11.42
C SER A 221 17.63 -13.54 -11.01
N LEU A 222 16.97 -14.58 -10.50
CA LEU A 222 17.57 -15.89 -10.22
C LEU A 222 18.34 -16.47 -11.43
N ARG A 223 17.92 -16.17 -12.66
CA ARG A 223 18.55 -16.72 -13.89
C ARG A 223 19.95 -16.17 -14.18
N ASP A 224 20.34 -15.04 -13.57
CA ASP A 224 21.67 -14.44 -13.75
C ASP A 224 22.69 -14.96 -12.72
N LEU A 225 22.21 -15.63 -11.67
CA LEU A 225 23.06 -16.16 -10.61
C LEU A 225 23.90 -17.35 -11.08
N ASN A 226 25.12 -17.43 -10.54
CA ASN A 226 26.08 -18.49 -10.79
C ASN A 226 27.09 -18.52 -9.63
N GLY A 227 28.09 -19.41 -9.69
CA GLY A 227 29.07 -19.59 -8.61
C GLY A 227 29.85 -18.33 -8.20
N SER A 228 30.09 -17.37 -9.10
CA SER A 228 30.78 -16.12 -8.79
C SER A 228 30.00 -15.24 -7.80
N HIS A 229 28.69 -15.41 -7.73
CA HIS A 229 27.81 -14.61 -6.88
C HIS A 229 27.70 -15.15 -5.44
N LEU A 230 28.36 -16.26 -5.11
CA LEU A 230 28.30 -16.84 -3.75
C LEU A 230 28.80 -15.87 -2.67
N LYS A 231 29.80 -15.02 -2.96
CA LYS A 231 30.28 -14.01 -2.00
C LYS A 231 29.19 -12.98 -1.69
N LEU A 232 28.52 -12.45 -2.71
CA LEU A 232 27.38 -11.54 -2.56
C LEU A 232 26.24 -12.19 -1.76
N LEU A 233 25.82 -13.41 -2.12
CA LEU A 233 24.70 -14.08 -1.46
C LEU A 233 24.98 -14.43 0.01
N ARG A 234 26.21 -14.85 0.34
CA ARG A 234 26.63 -15.07 1.72
C ARG A 234 26.69 -13.77 2.52
N ASN A 235 27.14 -12.68 1.89
CA ASN A 235 27.16 -11.36 2.51
C ASN A 235 25.74 -10.90 2.86
N ILE A 236 24.82 -10.94 1.89
CA ILE A 236 23.41 -10.61 2.09
C ILE A 236 22.83 -11.41 3.27
N ARG A 237 23.06 -12.72 3.30
CA ARG A 237 22.55 -13.59 4.38
C ARG A 237 23.15 -13.23 5.74
N ASN A 238 24.48 -13.22 5.84
CA ASN A 238 25.16 -13.10 7.14
C ASN A 238 24.97 -11.70 7.74
N ALA A 239 25.25 -10.65 6.97
CA ALA A 239 25.16 -9.27 7.45
C ALA A 239 23.72 -8.89 7.80
N SER A 240 22.73 -9.31 7.00
CA SER A 240 21.33 -9.01 7.32
C SER A 240 20.88 -9.70 8.60
N LEU A 241 21.24 -10.98 8.83
CA LEU A 241 20.86 -11.69 10.04
C LEU A 241 21.49 -11.07 11.30
N GLU A 242 22.76 -10.67 11.21
CA GLU A 242 23.47 -9.97 12.28
C GLU A 242 22.79 -8.64 12.61
N VAL A 243 22.59 -7.78 11.62
CA VAL A 243 21.97 -6.47 11.80
C VAL A 243 20.52 -6.57 12.31
N LEU A 244 19.73 -7.52 11.80
CA LEU A 244 18.36 -7.72 12.26
C LEU A 244 18.31 -8.22 13.71
N SER A 245 19.26 -9.06 14.12
CA SER A 245 19.40 -9.50 15.51
C SER A 245 19.80 -8.35 16.42
N GLU A 246 20.79 -7.55 16.03
CA GLU A 246 21.31 -6.45 16.83
C GLU A 246 20.31 -5.30 17.00
N LYS A 247 19.66 -4.88 15.90
CA LYS A 247 18.77 -3.71 15.93
C LYS A 247 17.36 -4.02 16.42
N PHE A 248 16.87 -5.23 16.16
CA PHE A 248 15.46 -5.58 16.39
C PHE A 248 15.26 -6.82 17.27
N GLY A 249 16.33 -7.47 17.74
CA GLY A 249 16.25 -8.68 18.57
C GLY A 249 15.68 -9.90 17.84
N VAL A 250 15.64 -9.88 16.50
CA VAL A 250 15.06 -10.97 15.71
C VAL A 250 16.08 -12.10 15.57
N ARG A 251 15.76 -13.27 16.13
CA ARG A 251 16.59 -14.47 16.01
C ARG A 251 16.63 -14.96 14.56
N ALA A 252 17.80 -15.40 14.10
CA ALA A 252 17.96 -15.94 12.75
C ALA A 252 17.02 -17.12 12.44
N SER A 253 16.70 -17.95 13.43
CA SER A 253 15.74 -19.07 13.32
C SER A 253 14.31 -18.62 13.01
N SER A 254 13.98 -17.35 13.24
CA SER A 254 12.67 -16.77 13.01
C SER A 254 12.58 -16.03 11.67
N VAL A 255 13.63 -16.03 10.85
CA VAL A 255 13.69 -15.30 9.58
C VAL A 255 13.64 -16.27 8.40
N ARG A 256 12.65 -16.08 7.53
CA ARG A 256 12.58 -16.70 6.21
C ARG A 256 13.29 -15.78 5.21
N MET A 257 14.24 -16.33 4.44
CA MET A 257 14.98 -15.61 3.40
C MET A 257 14.74 -16.26 2.05
N TYR A 258 14.33 -15.50 1.05
CA TYR A 258 13.96 -16.05 -0.26
C TYR A 258 14.03 -15.01 -1.37
N VAL A 259 13.97 -15.48 -2.61
CA VAL A 259 13.85 -14.64 -3.82
C VAL A 259 12.60 -15.07 -4.58
N HIS A 260 11.93 -14.11 -5.23
CA HIS A 260 10.80 -14.42 -6.09
C HIS A 260 11.25 -14.82 -7.50
N TYR A 261 10.55 -15.78 -8.10
CA TYR A 261 10.66 -16.09 -9.52
C TYR A 261 9.27 -16.35 -10.12
N GLN A 262 8.74 -15.51 -11.02
CA GLN A 262 9.31 -14.24 -11.49
C GLN A 262 9.29 -13.14 -10.40
N PRO A 263 10.26 -12.21 -10.38
CA PRO A 263 10.22 -11.08 -9.46
C PRO A 263 9.24 -9.99 -9.95
N THR A 264 8.75 -9.16 -9.01
CA THR A 264 7.87 -8.02 -9.33
C THR A 264 8.58 -6.94 -10.15
N TYR A 265 9.90 -6.84 -10.03
CA TYR A 265 10.79 -5.97 -10.80
C TYR A 265 12.13 -6.67 -11.01
N TYR A 266 12.76 -6.42 -12.17
CA TYR A 266 13.95 -7.15 -12.63
C TYR A 266 15.26 -6.47 -12.21
N HIS A 267 15.44 -6.32 -10.90
CA HIS A 267 16.70 -6.00 -10.23
C HIS A 267 16.80 -6.96 -9.04
N LEU A 268 17.89 -7.71 -8.92
CA LEU A 268 18.00 -8.78 -7.94
C LEU A 268 17.81 -8.23 -6.51
N HIS A 269 16.87 -8.82 -5.80
CA HIS A 269 16.59 -8.49 -4.42
C HIS A 269 16.21 -9.75 -3.63
N VAL A 270 16.52 -9.75 -2.34
CA VAL A 270 16.23 -10.85 -1.41
C VAL A 270 15.23 -10.36 -0.37
N HIS A 271 14.22 -11.18 -0.10
CA HIS A 271 13.18 -10.90 0.89
C HIS A 271 13.58 -11.52 2.23
N PHE A 272 13.36 -10.78 3.31
CA PHE A 272 13.52 -11.22 4.68
C PHE A 272 12.18 -11.02 5.39
N SER A 273 11.52 -12.10 5.80
CA SER A 273 10.26 -12.01 6.54
C SER A 273 10.32 -12.83 7.81
N HIS A 274 9.59 -12.40 8.85
CA HIS A 274 9.39 -13.25 10.01
C HIS A 274 8.62 -14.52 9.59
N VAL A 275 8.92 -15.69 10.16
CA VAL A 275 8.25 -16.96 9.78
C VAL A 275 6.75 -16.96 10.00
N LYS A 276 6.24 -16.11 10.90
CA LYS A 276 4.79 -15.89 11.13
C LYS A 276 4.12 -15.04 10.04
N MET A 277 4.88 -14.34 9.21
CA MET A 277 4.32 -13.61 8.08
C MET A 277 3.80 -14.61 7.03
N ILE A 278 2.50 -14.49 6.77
CA ILE A 278 1.80 -15.21 5.72
C ILE A 278 1.86 -14.33 4.46
N HIS A 279 2.23 -14.92 3.32
CA HIS A 279 2.39 -14.23 2.03
C HIS A 279 1.13 -14.26 1.19
#